data_AF-C2ELK0-F1
#
_entry.id   AF-C2ELK0-F1
#
_cell.length_a   1.000
_cell.length_b   1.000
_cell.length_c   1.000
_cell.angle_alpha   90.00
_cell.angle_beta   90.00
_cell.angle_gamma   90.00
#
_symmetry.space_group_name_H-M   'P 1'
#
loop_
_entity.id
_entity.type
_entity.pdbx_description
1 polymer ?
#
loop_
_entity_poly.entity_id
_entity_poly.type
_entity_poly.pdbx_seq_one_letter_code
_entity_poly.pdbx_strand_id
1 'polypeptide(L)'
;MKKNRKMLGLAAAALLAVAPVVASTVPVNADVTANVGSAAGTAANTNTTQQAPVNKPYFTYNNEIIGEASQSNPLGNVVRSTISFKAKDKVSTLIDTISKAVQFHKDNYAGGEKVTINKDNFISQLRANNVTVTTINVGKDGKPTKNNKPVKGGSSYEEITKVPGTSFNITLSASVNNQTATIQIPMVPEGASTPVDTTENPQINWTKDGAAQSASLNGQVFQVAVGSQFNPLNFTNSNGENIAISAQQSKNNTTYASIEATSNPVNTSEAGRYYNVTLTATGMTGKKTTATYMVLITSSQKQTLYANGASSITTYSIYGPNVLSNATTFKDGDQVYVSDQTKTINNVSYSQVSPKSKNDANSSNIWVKTSSLVKPAATEKGETHVVMVASRAYDKNGKYLGHMYDTYTNIDIVPQVVTINGKTYYKVAGKDEYVRVTNITGTQRKLRHNAYIYWSSYRRTPGTGKVYRGQTVTTYGASYRFRNGKRYYRISGCRDNNKRYIKAVNFY
;
A
#
# COMPACT_ATOMS: atom_id res chain seq x y z
N MET A 1 -51.82 -13.61 71.24
CA MET A 1 -50.34 -13.63 71.15
C MET A 1 -49.91 -14.30 69.84
N LYS A 2 -49.03 -13.62 69.09
CA LYS A 2 -48.04 -14.11 68.09
C LYS A 2 -48.43 -15.06 66.93
N LYS A 3 -48.42 -14.45 65.72
CA LYS A 3 -47.48 -14.66 64.58
C LYS A 3 -47.68 -15.82 63.56
N ASN A 4 -47.87 -15.38 62.30
CA ASN A 4 -46.96 -15.51 61.14
C ASN A 4 -47.32 -16.42 59.94
N ARG A 5 -47.53 -15.72 58.81
CA ARG A 5 -46.81 -15.77 57.50
C ARG A 5 -47.63 -16.16 56.25
N LYS A 6 -47.45 -15.28 55.25
CA LYS A 6 -48.02 -15.20 53.89
C LYS A 6 -47.32 -16.18 52.93
N MET A 7 -48.00 -16.59 51.85
CA MET A 7 -47.66 -16.24 50.45
C MET A 7 -48.79 -16.68 49.51
N LEU A 8 -49.31 -15.73 48.72
CA LEU A 8 -50.20 -15.97 47.58
C LEU A 8 -49.37 -16.38 46.35
N GLY A 9 -49.83 -17.39 45.61
CA GLY A 9 -49.47 -17.62 44.22
C GLY A 9 -50.72 -17.54 43.35
N LEU A 10 -50.85 -16.48 42.55
CA LEU A 10 -51.86 -16.34 41.51
C LEU A 10 -51.16 -16.42 40.15
N ALA A 11 -51.54 -17.42 39.36
CA ALA A 11 -51.18 -17.54 37.95
C ALA A 11 -52.09 -16.62 37.13
N ALA A 12 -51.51 -15.84 36.22
CA ALA A 12 -52.25 -15.08 35.20
C ALA A 12 -51.64 -15.35 33.82
N ALA A 13 -52.49 -15.84 32.92
CA ALA A 13 -52.19 -16.10 31.52
C ALA A 13 -51.98 -14.78 30.75
N ALA A 14 -50.94 -14.71 29.92
CA ALA A 14 -50.67 -13.57 29.06
C ALA A 14 -51.24 -13.79 27.65
N LEU A 15 -52.08 -12.84 27.22
CA LEU A 15 -52.63 -12.67 25.89
C LEU A 15 -51.51 -12.35 24.88
N LEU A 16 -51.41 -13.10 23.78
CA LEU A 16 -50.47 -12.82 22.69
C LEU A 16 -51.12 -11.85 21.68
N ALA A 17 -50.80 -10.56 21.79
CA ALA A 17 -51.11 -9.57 20.75
C ALA A 17 -49.91 -9.47 19.80
N VAL A 18 -50.08 -9.90 18.54
CA VAL A 18 -49.08 -9.71 17.48
C VAL A 18 -49.17 -8.27 16.98
N ALA A 19 -48.23 -7.42 17.39
CA ALA A 19 -48.03 -6.09 16.81
C ALA A 19 -47.29 -6.20 15.47
N PRO A 20 -47.61 -5.34 14.48
CA PRO A 20 -46.84 -5.28 13.24
C PRO A 20 -45.40 -4.83 13.52
N VAL A 21 -44.43 -5.55 12.96
CA VAL A 21 -43.00 -5.18 13.00
C VAL A 21 -42.82 -3.93 12.14
N VAL A 22 -42.88 -2.77 12.79
CA VAL A 22 -42.39 -1.52 12.21
C VAL A 22 -40.88 -1.69 12.05
N ALA A 23 -40.38 -1.70 10.81
CA ALA A 23 -38.95 -1.69 10.55
C ALA A 23 -38.33 -0.47 11.24
N SER A 24 -37.62 -0.69 12.35
CA SER A 24 -36.99 0.39 13.11
C SER A 24 -35.85 0.98 12.28
N THR A 25 -36.05 2.17 11.73
CA THR A 25 -34.96 2.96 11.14
C THR A 25 -34.16 3.62 12.25
N VAL A 26 -32.84 3.50 12.24
CA VAL A 26 -31.97 4.23 13.19
C VAL A 26 -31.68 5.62 12.65
N PRO A 27 -31.94 6.69 13.42
CA PRO A 27 -31.51 8.02 13.05
C PRO A 27 -29.98 8.09 13.14
N VAL A 28 -29.33 8.51 12.05
CA VAL A 28 -27.88 8.71 12.00
C VAL A 28 -27.63 10.21 11.92
N ASN A 29 -26.84 10.75 12.85
CA ASN A 29 -26.45 12.16 12.83
C ASN A 29 -25.28 12.34 11.86
N ALA A 30 -25.40 13.27 10.91
CA ALA A 30 -24.22 13.82 10.26
C ALA A 30 -23.57 14.78 11.28
N ASP A 31 -22.36 14.48 11.72
CA ASP A 31 -21.65 15.19 12.80
C ASP A 31 -21.26 16.62 12.35
N VAL A 32 -21.25 17.58 13.28
CA VAL A 32 -21.00 19.03 13.04
C VAL A 32 -19.53 19.40 13.27
N THR A 33 -18.67 18.45 13.62
CA THR A 33 -17.28 18.79 13.97
C THR A 33 -16.44 19.08 12.73
N ALA A 34 -15.90 20.31 12.70
CA ALA A 34 -15.17 20.90 11.60
C ALA A 34 -13.81 20.24 11.32
N ASN A 35 -13.47 20.22 10.03
CA ASN A 35 -12.16 19.95 9.44
C ASN A 35 -11.59 18.53 9.55
N VAL A 36 -11.86 17.73 8.52
CA VAL A 36 -10.92 16.70 8.05
C VAL A 36 -10.51 17.15 6.64
N GLY A 37 -9.21 17.39 6.43
CA GLY A 37 -8.67 17.92 5.18
C GLY A 37 -9.20 17.19 3.94
N SER A 38 -9.35 17.95 2.85
CA SER A 38 -9.79 17.53 1.52
C SER A 38 -9.39 16.09 1.16
N ALA A 39 -10.24 15.14 1.53
CA ALA A 39 -10.10 13.73 1.17
C ALA A 39 -10.86 13.51 -0.14
N ALA A 40 -10.22 13.91 -1.24
CA ALA A 40 -10.57 13.42 -2.56
C ALA A 40 -10.01 12.00 -2.69
N GLY A 41 -10.83 10.99 -2.95
CA GLY A 41 -10.32 9.63 -3.11
C GLY A 41 -11.40 8.57 -3.30
N THR A 42 -11.66 8.25 -4.56
CA THR A 42 -12.43 7.10 -5.04
C THR A 42 -11.50 5.89 -5.15
N ALA A 43 -11.53 4.93 -4.20
CA ALA A 43 -11.46 3.48 -4.44
C ALA A 43 -10.80 2.60 -3.34
N ALA A 44 -11.50 1.47 -3.12
CA ALA A 44 -11.08 0.09 -2.82
C ALA A 44 -10.02 -0.25 -1.74
N ASN A 45 -10.49 -0.70 -0.57
CA ASN A 45 -9.74 -1.46 0.45
C ASN A 45 -9.74 -2.99 0.16
N THR A 46 -8.74 -3.61 -0.45
CA THR A 46 -8.81 -5.05 -0.82
C THR A 46 -8.91 -6.10 0.31
N ASN A 47 -9.27 -5.75 1.55
CA ASN A 47 -9.76 -6.73 2.53
C ASN A 47 -11.17 -7.23 2.19
N THR A 48 -11.29 -8.13 1.22
CA THR A 48 -12.51 -8.91 0.94
C THR A 48 -12.79 -9.99 2.00
N THR A 49 -12.20 -9.89 3.19
CA THR A 49 -12.47 -10.76 4.34
C THR A 49 -12.30 -9.99 5.65
N GLN A 50 -13.02 -8.89 5.86
CA GLN A 50 -13.27 -8.48 7.25
C GLN A 50 -14.39 -9.35 7.78
N GLN A 51 -14.08 -10.21 8.75
CA GLN A 51 -15.13 -10.70 9.66
C GLN A 51 -15.79 -9.48 10.30
N ALA A 52 -17.11 -9.54 10.48
CA ALA A 52 -17.84 -8.50 11.20
C ALA A 52 -17.13 -8.21 12.54
N PRO A 53 -16.93 -6.92 12.90
CA PRO A 53 -16.39 -6.56 14.20
C PRO A 53 -17.18 -7.24 15.32
N VAL A 54 -16.48 -7.94 16.21
CA VAL A 54 -17.11 -8.65 17.32
C VAL A 54 -17.51 -7.64 18.39
N ASN A 55 -18.80 -7.62 18.77
CA ASN A 55 -19.37 -6.79 19.84
C ASN A 55 -19.18 -5.27 19.65
N LYS A 56 -19.17 -4.79 18.41
CA LYS A 56 -19.08 -3.37 18.08
C LYS A 56 -20.01 -2.99 16.94
N PRO A 57 -20.54 -1.76 16.92
CA PRO A 57 -21.31 -1.27 15.80
C PRO A 57 -20.42 -1.02 14.57
N TYR A 58 -20.98 -1.21 13.37
CA TYR A 58 -20.28 -0.96 12.11
C TYR A 58 -21.25 -0.59 10.98
N PHE A 59 -20.71 -0.06 9.88
CA PHE A 59 -21.46 0.20 8.66
C PHE A 59 -21.13 -0.83 7.58
N THR A 60 -22.12 -1.15 6.76
CA THR A 60 -21.90 -1.73 5.44
C THR A 60 -22.28 -0.72 4.36
N TYR A 61 -21.63 -0.82 3.20
CA TYR A 61 -21.97 -0.08 2.00
C TYR A 61 -22.09 -1.07 0.84
N ASN A 62 -23.25 -1.11 0.16
CA ASN A 62 -23.59 -2.12 -0.83
C ASN A 62 -23.31 -3.56 -0.34
N ASN A 63 -23.65 -3.83 0.92
CA ASN A 63 -23.42 -5.10 1.63
C ASN A 63 -21.93 -5.45 1.88
N GLU A 64 -20.99 -4.54 1.60
CA GLU A 64 -19.59 -4.70 1.99
C GLU A 64 -19.33 -4.07 3.36
N ILE A 65 -18.64 -4.78 4.25
CA ILE A 65 -18.23 -4.24 5.55
C ILE A 65 -17.20 -3.14 5.34
N ILE A 66 -17.45 -1.99 5.96
CA ILE A 66 -16.53 -0.86 6.00
C ILE A 66 -15.85 -0.86 7.37
N GLY A 67 -14.53 -0.88 7.36
CA GLY A 67 -13.72 -0.96 8.58
C GLY A 67 -13.71 0.35 9.36
N GLU A 68 -13.01 0.33 10.50
CA GLU A 68 -12.73 1.57 11.24
C GLU A 68 -11.45 2.23 10.72
N ALA A 69 -11.40 3.56 10.77
CA ALA A 69 -10.15 4.26 10.61
C ALA A 69 -9.22 3.94 11.80
N SER A 70 -7.99 3.58 11.50
CA SER A 70 -6.94 3.35 12.49
C SER A 70 -5.68 4.12 12.12
N GLN A 71 -4.69 4.17 13.02
CA GLN A 71 -3.39 4.75 12.68
C GLN A 71 -2.68 3.99 11.53
N SER A 72 -2.93 2.68 11.40
CA SER A 72 -2.38 1.84 10.32
C SER A 72 -3.22 1.84 9.04
N ASN A 73 -4.50 2.22 9.14
CA ASN A 73 -5.41 2.34 8.00
C ASN A 73 -6.36 3.54 8.24
N PRO A 74 -5.89 4.78 8.04
CA PRO A 74 -6.68 5.98 8.34
C PRO A 74 -7.89 6.15 7.40
N LEU A 75 -7.91 5.43 6.27
CA LEU A 75 -9.04 5.40 5.33
C LEU A 75 -9.90 4.14 5.51
N GLY A 76 -9.72 3.40 6.60
CA GLY A 76 -10.47 2.17 6.87
C GLY A 76 -11.98 2.35 6.86
N ASN A 77 -12.44 3.56 7.20
CA ASN A 77 -13.84 3.97 7.19
C ASN A 77 -14.31 4.67 5.90
N VAL A 78 -13.50 4.73 4.85
CA VAL A 78 -13.85 5.41 3.59
C VAL A 78 -14.48 4.44 2.59
N VAL A 79 -15.64 4.82 2.07
CA VAL A 79 -16.37 4.09 1.03
C VAL A 79 -15.63 4.16 -0.30
N ARG A 80 -15.71 3.06 -1.04
CA ARG A 80 -14.92 2.83 -2.26
C ARG A 80 -15.57 3.39 -3.51
N SER A 81 -16.89 3.56 -3.48
CA SER A 81 -17.68 4.14 -4.55
C SER A 81 -17.98 5.60 -4.25
N THR A 82 -17.87 6.42 -5.27
CA THR A 82 -18.27 7.83 -5.21
C THR A 82 -19.73 8.05 -5.50
N ILE A 83 -20.26 9.13 -4.94
CA ILE A 83 -21.50 9.75 -5.39
C ILE A 83 -21.13 10.95 -6.25
N SER A 84 -21.45 10.88 -7.53
CA SER A 84 -21.34 12.03 -8.43
C SER A 84 -22.55 12.95 -8.25
N PHE A 85 -22.31 14.25 -8.32
CA PHE A 85 -23.36 15.25 -8.23
C PHE A 85 -23.03 16.50 -9.05
N LYS A 86 -24.05 17.28 -9.40
CA LYS A 86 -23.93 18.50 -10.19
C LYS A 86 -24.90 19.59 -9.76
N ALA A 87 -24.73 20.77 -10.34
CA ALA A 87 -25.74 21.81 -10.21
C ALA A 87 -27.10 21.32 -10.74
N LYS A 88 -28.17 21.74 -10.08
CA LYS A 88 -29.58 21.31 -10.27
C LYS A 88 -29.94 19.94 -9.69
N ASP A 89 -28.99 19.20 -9.10
CA ASP A 89 -29.35 17.97 -8.39
C ASP A 89 -30.12 18.30 -7.11
N LYS A 90 -31.14 17.49 -6.82
CA LYS A 90 -31.90 17.59 -5.57
C LYS A 90 -31.13 16.91 -4.45
N VAL A 91 -31.04 17.57 -3.29
CA VAL A 91 -30.40 17.01 -2.08
C VAL A 91 -31.07 15.71 -1.64
N SER A 92 -32.40 15.61 -1.80
CA SER A 92 -33.16 14.39 -1.47
C SER A 92 -32.71 13.19 -2.30
N THR A 93 -32.37 13.38 -3.58
CA THR A 93 -31.90 12.30 -4.46
C THR A 93 -30.52 11.78 -4.01
N LEU A 94 -29.63 12.67 -3.55
CA LEU A 94 -28.33 12.26 -3.01
C LEU A 94 -28.49 11.49 -1.71
N ILE A 95 -29.35 11.97 -0.79
CA ILE A 95 -29.68 11.27 0.45
C ILE A 95 -30.26 9.88 0.16
N ASP A 96 -31.22 9.78 -0.76
CA ASP A 96 -31.83 8.50 -1.14
C ASP A 96 -30.82 7.53 -1.73
N THR A 97 -29.89 8.03 -2.56
CA THR A 97 -28.83 7.22 -3.17
C THR A 97 -27.92 6.64 -2.09
N ILE A 98 -27.50 7.46 -1.12
CA ILE A 98 -26.65 7.02 -0.02
C ILE A 98 -27.41 6.07 0.92
N SER A 99 -28.63 6.41 1.32
CA SER A 99 -29.42 5.64 2.28
C SER A 99 -29.80 4.25 1.78
N LYS A 100 -29.87 4.05 0.45
CA LYS A 100 -30.06 2.73 -0.17
C LYS A 100 -28.80 1.87 -0.15
N ALA A 101 -27.63 2.50 -0.19
CA ALA A 101 -26.35 1.81 -0.21
C ALA A 101 -25.84 1.49 1.20
N VAL A 102 -26.17 2.30 2.20
CA VAL A 102 -25.65 2.17 3.57
C VAL A 102 -26.58 1.36 4.47
N GLN A 103 -26.04 0.40 5.22
CA GLN A 103 -26.72 -0.21 6.37
C GLN A 103 -25.88 -0.06 7.64
N PHE A 104 -26.54 0.06 8.77
CA PHE A 104 -25.91 0.14 10.08
C PHE A 104 -26.18 -1.13 10.88
N HIS A 105 -25.15 -1.64 11.55
CA HIS A 105 -25.23 -2.82 12.40
C HIS A 105 -24.88 -2.40 13.82
N LYS A 106 -25.81 -2.58 14.77
CA LYS A 106 -25.62 -2.17 16.16
C LYS A 106 -24.60 -3.04 16.92
N ASP A 107 -24.45 -4.30 16.50
CA ASP A 107 -23.56 -5.37 17.03
C ASP A 107 -23.44 -6.50 15.97
N ASN A 108 -23.07 -7.73 16.36
CA ASN A 108 -23.10 -8.99 15.56
C ASN A 108 -24.49 -9.36 14.94
N TYR A 109 -25.44 -8.43 14.88
CA TYR A 109 -26.73 -8.62 14.25
C TYR A 109 -26.59 -8.69 12.72
N ALA A 110 -26.82 -9.88 12.17
CA ALA A 110 -26.64 -10.18 10.75
C ALA A 110 -27.64 -9.48 9.82
N GLY A 111 -28.77 -8.99 10.34
CA GLY A 111 -29.86 -8.46 9.51
C GLY A 111 -29.64 -7.04 8.98
N GLY A 112 -28.77 -6.24 9.61
CA GLY A 112 -28.56 -4.82 9.28
C GLY A 112 -29.80 -3.96 9.51
N GLU A 113 -29.60 -2.67 9.75
CA GLU A 113 -30.69 -1.68 9.86
C GLU A 113 -30.51 -0.61 8.78
N LYS A 114 -31.61 -0.22 8.13
CA LYS A 114 -31.60 0.87 7.16
C LYS A 114 -31.27 2.19 7.86
N VAL A 115 -30.44 2.99 7.21
CA VAL A 115 -30.03 4.29 7.71
C VAL A 115 -30.99 5.38 7.24
N THR A 116 -31.41 6.24 8.16
CA THR A 116 -32.08 7.51 7.83
C THR A 116 -31.10 8.65 8.05
N ILE A 117 -30.76 9.37 6.99
CA ILE A 117 -29.84 10.52 7.04
C ILE A 117 -30.62 11.79 7.35
N ASN A 118 -30.22 12.52 8.39
CA ASN A 118 -30.79 13.83 8.69
C ASN A 118 -30.45 14.83 7.56
N LYS A 119 -31.49 15.38 6.92
CA LYS A 119 -31.37 16.30 5.78
C LYS A 119 -30.60 17.58 6.13
N ASP A 120 -30.86 18.17 7.28
CA ASP A 120 -30.26 19.46 7.68
C ASP A 120 -28.77 19.30 8.00
N ASN A 121 -28.40 18.19 8.65
CA ASN A 121 -27.00 17.86 8.90
C ASN A 121 -26.25 17.57 7.58
N PHE A 122 -26.89 16.85 6.65
CA PHE A 122 -26.32 16.59 5.32
C PHE A 122 -26.06 17.88 4.54
N ILE A 123 -27.04 18.80 4.55
CA ILE A 123 -26.89 20.14 3.94
C ILE A 123 -25.77 20.94 4.62
N SER A 124 -25.63 20.83 5.95
CA SER A 124 -24.56 21.51 6.68
C SER A 124 -23.18 21.03 6.24
N GLN A 125 -22.99 19.71 6.04
CA GLN A 125 -21.73 19.18 5.52
C GLN A 125 -21.47 19.56 4.05
N LEU A 126 -22.50 19.62 3.21
CA LEU A 126 -22.38 20.14 1.84
C LEU A 126 -21.87 21.59 1.85
N ARG A 127 -22.47 22.46 2.69
CA ARG A 127 -22.07 23.87 2.81
C ARG A 127 -20.65 24.01 3.35
N ALA A 128 -20.26 23.18 4.32
CA ALA A 128 -18.88 23.15 4.83
C ALA A 128 -17.85 22.82 3.74
N ASN A 129 -18.25 22.08 2.70
CA ASN A 129 -17.42 21.72 1.55
C ASN A 129 -17.67 22.63 0.33
N ASN A 130 -18.08 23.89 0.55
CA ASN A 130 -18.27 24.90 -0.48
C ASN A 130 -19.34 24.57 -1.55
N VAL A 131 -20.30 23.70 -1.22
CA VAL A 131 -21.50 23.48 -2.05
C VAL A 131 -22.58 24.50 -1.67
N THR A 132 -23.18 25.17 -2.65
CA THR A 132 -24.33 26.05 -2.40
C THR A 132 -25.64 25.29 -2.60
N VAL A 133 -26.50 25.33 -1.59
CA VAL A 133 -27.82 24.69 -1.57
C VAL A 133 -28.89 25.76 -1.36
N THR A 134 -29.90 25.77 -2.21
CA THR A 134 -31.02 26.72 -2.19
C THR A 134 -32.35 25.98 -2.13
N THR A 135 -33.26 26.48 -1.30
CA THR A 135 -34.65 26.01 -1.26
C THR A 135 -35.37 26.48 -2.51
N ILE A 136 -35.92 25.56 -3.29
CA ILE A 136 -36.77 25.81 -4.45
C ILE A 136 -38.22 25.56 -4.06
N ASN A 137 -39.03 26.62 -4.11
CA ASN A 137 -40.47 26.57 -3.92
C ASN A 137 -41.15 26.12 -5.21
N VAL A 138 -42.07 25.17 -5.10
CA VAL A 138 -42.84 24.63 -6.23
C VAL A 138 -44.34 24.88 -6.04
N GLY A 139 -45.01 25.18 -7.15
CA GLY A 139 -46.46 25.34 -7.22
C GLY A 139 -47.21 24.02 -7.11
N LYS A 140 -48.55 24.09 -7.16
CA LYS A 140 -49.43 22.91 -7.16
C LYS A 140 -49.26 22.03 -8.42
N ASP A 141 -48.71 22.61 -9.49
CA ASP A 141 -48.36 21.94 -10.74
C ASP A 141 -46.98 21.24 -10.69
N GLY A 142 -46.30 21.28 -9.54
CA GLY A 142 -44.99 20.67 -9.34
C GLY A 142 -43.82 21.45 -9.97
N LYS A 143 -44.06 22.64 -10.53
CA LYS A 143 -43.02 23.47 -11.17
C LYS A 143 -42.46 24.53 -10.24
N PRO A 144 -41.18 24.93 -10.40
CA PRO A 144 -40.60 26.05 -9.66
C PRO A 144 -41.43 27.33 -9.80
N THR A 145 -41.67 28.03 -8.69
CA THR A 145 -42.46 29.26 -8.71
C THR A 145 -41.65 30.43 -9.28
N LYS A 146 -42.35 31.39 -9.88
CA LYS A 146 -41.73 32.63 -10.39
C LYS A 146 -41.03 33.36 -9.24
N ASN A 147 -39.76 33.71 -9.43
CA ASN A 147 -38.88 34.34 -8.43
C ASN A 147 -38.75 33.55 -7.12
N ASN A 148 -38.99 32.24 -7.16
CA ASN A 148 -38.86 31.34 -6.01
C ASN A 148 -39.72 31.77 -4.78
N LYS A 149 -40.88 32.40 -5.01
CA LYS A 149 -41.78 32.81 -3.93
C LYS A 149 -42.63 31.63 -3.42
N PRO A 150 -42.84 31.48 -2.09
CA PRO A 150 -43.78 30.49 -1.56
C PRO A 150 -45.21 30.76 -2.07
N VAL A 151 -45.95 29.69 -2.36
CA VAL A 151 -47.36 29.76 -2.79
C VAL A 151 -48.20 28.88 -1.86
N LYS A 152 -49.40 29.33 -1.49
CA LYS A 152 -50.31 28.59 -0.59
C LYS A 152 -50.68 27.22 -1.17
N GLY A 153 -50.30 26.15 -0.46
CA GLY A 153 -50.49 24.77 -0.90
C GLY A 153 -49.44 24.26 -1.91
N GLY A 154 -48.37 25.02 -2.13
CA GLY A 154 -47.16 24.53 -2.80
C GLY A 154 -46.27 23.71 -1.86
N SER A 155 -45.21 23.13 -2.40
CA SER A 155 -44.17 22.42 -1.61
C SER A 155 -42.80 23.03 -1.89
N SER A 156 -41.74 22.49 -1.29
CA SER A 156 -40.36 22.91 -1.58
C SER A 156 -39.40 21.74 -1.57
N TYR A 157 -38.27 21.91 -2.26
CA TYR A 157 -37.14 20.99 -2.21
C TYR A 157 -35.82 21.74 -2.17
N GLU A 158 -34.75 21.07 -1.77
CA GLU A 158 -33.41 21.67 -1.73
C GLU A 158 -32.63 21.26 -2.97
N GLU A 159 -32.08 22.26 -3.65
CA GLU A 159 -31.36 22.11 -4.91
C GLU A 159 -29.92 22.61 -4.77
N ILE A 160 -28.98 21.88 -5.36
CA ILE A 160 -27.59 22.31 -5.46
C ILE A 160 -27.49 23.35 -6.57
N THR A 161 -27.08 24.57 -6.24
CA THR A 161 -26.95 25.68 -7.22
C THR A 161 -25.51 25.95 -7.62
N LYS A 162 -24.53 25.53 -6.79
CA LYS A 162 -23.10 25.64 -7.07
C LYS A 162 -22.35 24.44 -6.49
N VAL A 163 -21.40 23.93 -7.27
CA VAL A 163 -20.50 22.83 -6.88
C VAL A 163 -19.06 23.33 -6.74
N PRO A 164 -18.24 22.73 -5.86
CA PRO A 164 -16.81 23.04 -5.74
C PRO A 164 -16.00 22.47 -6.92
N GLY A 165 -14.78 22.98 -7.11
CA GLY A 165 -13.84 22.46 -8.13
C GLY A 165 -13.08 21.20 -7.71
N THR A 166 -13.25 20.76 -6.46
CA THR A 166 -12.53 19.62 -5.87
C THR A 166 -13.52 18.65 -5.21
N SER A 167 -13.16 17.37 -5.18
CA SER A 167 -13.93 16.32 -4.48
C SER A 167 -13.73 16.41 -2.96
N PHE A 168 -14.69 15.87 -2.20
CA PHE A 168 -14.68 15.86 -0.74
C PHE A 168 -15.44 14.65 -0.18
N ASN A 169 -15.43 14.44 1.14
CA ASN A 169 -16.18 13.37 1.79
C ASN A 169 -17.35 13.91 2.64
N ILE A 170 -18.43 13.13 2.70
CA ILE A 170 -19.50 13.27 3.68
C ILE A 170 -19.30 12.22 4.78
N THR A 171 -19.38 12.64 6.03
CA THR A 171 -19.28 11.76 7.20
C THR A 171 -20.66 11.37 7.73
N LEU A 172 -20.91 10.08 7.91
CA LEU A 172 -22.04 9.57 8.69
C LEU A 172 -21.52 8.91 9.97
N SER A 173 -22.20 9.17 11.10
CA SER A 173 -21.83 8.64 12.40
C SER A 173 -23.06 8.11 13.14
N ALA A 174 -22.98 6.90 13.68
CA ALA A 174 -24.02 6.30 14.50
C ALA A 174 -23.41 5.75 15.79
N SER A 175 -24.10 5.98 16.91
CA SER A 175 -23.65 5.55 18.23
C SER A 175 -24.66 4.63 18.89
N VAL A 176 -24.18 3.51 19.43
CA VAL A 176 -24.97 2.55 20.23
C VAL A 176 -24.10 2.11 21.40
N ASN A 177 -24.67 2.02 22.60
CA ASN A 177 -23.97 1.53 23.80
C ASN A 177 -22.61 2.24 24.05
N ASN A 178 -22.56 3.57 23.88
CA ASN A 178 -21.34 4.41 23.99
C ASN A 178 -20.21 4.08 23.00
N GLN A 179 -20.50 3.30 21.95
CA GLN A 179 -19.58 3.04 20.84
C GLN A 179 -20.09 3.79 19.60
N THR A 180 -19.19 4.49 18.91
CA THR A 180 -19.51 5.25 17.69
C THR A 180 -18.86 4.60 16.48
N ALA A 181 -19.66 4.21 15.50
CA ALA A 181 -19.18 3.86 14.17
C ALA A 181 -19.21 5.11 13.28
N THR A 182 -18.22 5.23 12.38
CA THR A 182 -18.18 6.31 11.38
C THR A 182 -17.92 5.72 10.00
N ILE A 183 -18.44 6.38 8.98
CA ILE A 183 -18.21 6.07 7.56
C ILE A 183 -18.07 7.36 6.76
N GLN A 184 -17.16 7.40 5.81
CA GLN A 184 -16.87 8.54 4.93
C GLN A 184 -17.27 8.20 3.51
N ILE A 185 -18.09 9.03 2.86
CA ILE A 185 -18.61 8.82 1.52
C ILE A 185 -18.02 9.85 0.57
N PRO A 186 -17.22 9.42 -0.42
CA PRO A 186 -16.67 10.32 -1.43
C PRO A 186 -17.74 10.95 -2.32
N MET A 187 -17.70 12.27 -2.45
CA MET A 187 -18.56 13.10 -3.28
C MET A 187 -17.74 13.75 -4.41
N VAL A 188 -18.17 13.56 -5.67
CA VAL A 188 -17.47 14.08 -6.85
C VAL A 188 -18.36 15.07 -7.60
N PRO A 189 -18.03 16.37 -7.60
CA PRO A 189 -18.78 17.35 -8.37
C PRO A 189 -18.47 17.26 -9.86
N GLU A 190 -19.47 17.57 -10.70
CA GLU A 190 -19.27 17.72 -12.15
C GLU A 190 -18.22 18.79 -12.46
N GLY A 191 -17.25 18.44 -13.31
CA GLY A 191 -16.16 19.33 -13.70
C GLY A 191 -15.02 19.45 -12.68
N ALA A 192 -15.05 18.71 -11.57
CA ALA A 192 -13.85 18.59 -10.73
C ALA A 192 -12.69 18.05 -11.57
N SER A 193 -11.52 18.71 -11.45
CA SER A 193 -10.26 18.13 -11.91
C SER A 193 -10.04 16.87 -11.07
N THR A 194 -10.31 15.72 -11.67
CA THR A 194 -10.07 14.45 -11.00
C THR A 194 -8.58 14.34 -10.64
N PRO A 195 -8.20 14.10 -9.38
CA PRO A 195 -6.93 13.46 -9.09
C PRO A 195 -7.11 11.96 -9.40
N VAL A 196 -7.34 11.60 -10.67
CA VAL A 196 -7.03 10.25 -11.14
C VAL A 196 -5.77 10.34 -11.97
N ASP A 197 -4.64 10.50 -11.29
CA ASP A 197 -3.47 9.80 -11.77
C ASP A 197 -3.62 8.33 -11.39
N THR A 198 -4.07 7.53 -12.35
CA THR A 198 -4.26 6.07 -12.24
C THR A 198 -3.12 5.30 -12.90
N THR A 199 -2.13 6.00 -13.45
CA THR A 199 -1.04 5.37 -14.20
C THR A 199 0.30 5.44 -13.49
N GLU A 200 0.50 6.33 -12.52
CA GLU A 200 1.76 6.40 -11.78
C GLU A 200 1.76 5.48 -10.54
N ASN A 201 2.95 5.18 -10.03
CA ASN A 201 3.13 4.42 -8.80
C ASN A 201 2.94 5.36 -7.59
N PRO A 202 2.44 4.86 -6.45
CA PRO A 202 2.35 5.66 -5.22
C PRO A 202 3.71 6.20 -4.79
N GLN A 203 3.75 7.38 -4.19
CA GLN A 203 4.98 7.98 -3.69
C GLN A 203 5.03 7.89 -2.17
N ILE A 204 6.11 7.32 -1.63
CA ILE A 204 6.40 7.33 -0.20
C ILE A 204 7.12 8.64 0.13
N ASN A 205 6.58 9.36 1.11
CA ASN A 205 7.11 10.60 1.64
C ASN A 205 7.49 10.41 3.11
N TRP A 206 8.39 11.24 3.61
CA TRP A 206 8.70 11.26 5.03
C TRP A 206 9.00 12.68 5.50
N THR A 207 8.76 12.90 6.78
CA THR A 207 9.01 14.16 7.47
C THR A 207 9.94 13.93 8.65
N LYS A 208 10.65 14.99 9.00
CA LYS A 208 11.49 15.09 10.19
C LYS A 208 11.02 16.30 10.98
N ASP A 209 10.52 16.09 12.19
CA ASP A 209 9.88 17.12 13.02
C ASP A 209 8.78 17.89 12.28
N GLY A 210 8.02 17.19 11.45
CA GLY A 210 6.96 17.77 10.62
C GLY A 210 7.45 18.42 9.32
N ALA A 211 8.75 18.66 9.15
CA ALA A 211 9.31 19.21 7.92
C ALA A 211 9.51 18.11 6.85
N ALA A 212 8.92 18.31 5.67
CA ALA A 212 9.04 17.37 4.55
C ALA A 212 10.49 17.23 4.07
N GLN A 213 10.90 15.99 3.80
CA GLN A 213 12.25 15.68 3.34
C GLN A 213 12.25 15.40 1.83
N SER A 214 13.19 16.03 1.12
CA SER A 214 13.36 15.83 -0.33
C SER A 214 14.15 14.57 -0.68
N ALA A 215 14.96 14.06 0.25
CA ALA A 215 15.73 12.84 0.04
C ALA A 215 14.83 11.60 0.07
N SER A 216 15.21 10.59 -0.71
CA SER A 216 14.53 9.29 -0.64
C SER A 216 14.70 8.68 0.75
N LEU A 217 13.64 8.03 1.24
CA LEU A 217 13.68 7.17 2.43
C LEU A 217 14.55 5.92 2.21
N ASN A 218 14.70 5.48 0.96
CA ASN A 218 15.50 4.30 0.63
C ASN A 218 16.96 4.48 1.06
N GLY A 219 17.45 3.51 1.84
CA GLY A 219 18.82 3.50 2.34
C GLY A 219 19.09 4.50 3.46
N GLN A 220 18.09 5.24 3.95
CA GLN A 220 18.23 6.05 5.15
C GLN A 220 18.51 5.14 6.35
N VAL A 221 19.34 5.62 7.26
CA VAL A 221 19.69 4.91 8.48
C VAL A 221 19.36 5.80 9.67
N PHE A 222 18.47 5.32 10.53
CA PHE A 222 18.07 6.03 11.73
C PHE A 222 18.63 5.32 12.95
N GLN A 223 19.36 6.07 13.78
CA GLN A 223 19.77 5.58 15.09
C GLN A 223 18.60 5.73 16.07
N VAL A 224 18.30 4.68 16.82
CA VAL A 224 17.18 4.60 17.78
C VAL A 224 17.71 4.11 19.13
N ALA A 225 17.21 4.69 20.21
CA ALA A 225 17.65 4.35 21.56
C ALA A 225 17.25 2.91 21.94
N VAL A 226 18.13 2.20 22.64
CA VAL A 226 17.83 0.88 23.21
C VAL A 226 16.59 0.95 24.13
N GLY A 227 15.68 -0.01 23.97
CA GLY A 227 14.44 -0.13 24.74
C GLY A 227 13.36 0.91 24.43
N SER A 228 13.56 1.80 23.46
CA SER A 228 12.54 2.78 23.06
C SER A 228 11.34 2.14 22.36
N GLN A 229 10.20 2.83 22.38
CA GLN A 229 9.03 2.46 21.59
C GLN A 229 9.31 2.75 20.12
N PHE A 230 9.03 1.78 19.25
CA PHE A 230 9.29 1.90 17.82
C PHE A 230 8.05 1.53 17.01
N ASN A 231 7.53 2.50 16.25
CA ASN A 231 6.53 2.27 15.22
C ASN A 231 7.18 2.57 13.85
N PRO A 232 7.14 1.63 12.89
CA PRO A 232 7.85 1.76 11.63
C PRO A 232 7.38 2.89 10.70
N LEU A 233 6.26 3.55 11.01
CA LEU A 233 5.75 4.71 10.28
C LEU A 233 5.86 6.02 11.06
N ASN A 234 6.12 5.96 12.37
CA ASN A 234 6.23 7.14 13.21
C ASN A 234 7.06 6.83 14.47
N PHE A 235 8.29 7.32 14.54
CA PHE A 235 9.18 7.04 15.66
C PHE A 235 10.13 8.21 15.96
N THR A 236 10.63 8.26 17.18
CA THR A 236 11.64 9.23 17.61
C THR A 236 13.03 8.61 17.49
N ASN A 237 13.94 9.28 16.77
CA ASN A 237 15.33 8.83 16.67
C ASN A 237 16.12 9.22 17.93
N SER A 238 17.40 8.82 18.04
CA SER A 238 18.22 9.15 19.21
C SER A 238 18.52 10.65 19.39
N ASN A 239 18.21 11.51 18.41
CA ASN A 239 18.30 12.96 18.56
C ASN A 239 17.06 13.60 19.18
N GLY A 240 16.00 12.82 19.41
CA GLY A 240 14.69 13.37 19.74
C GLY A 240 13.93 13.87 18.52
N GLU A 241 14.43 13.69 17.29
CA GLU A 241 13.72 14.08 16.07
C GLU A 241 12.61 13.07 15.77
N ASN A 242 11.40 13.55 15.50
CA ASN A 242 10.27 12.71 15.11
C ASN A 242 10.32 12.41 13.61
N ILE A 243 10.43 11.13 13.27
CA ILE A 243 10.41 10.62 11.90
C ILE A 243 9.02 10.09 11.60
N ALA A 244 8.29 10.72 10.69
CA ALA A 244 6.98 10.25 10.25
C ALA A 244 6.97 9.94 8.75
N ILE A 245 6.37 8.83 8.37
CA ILE A 245 6.38 8.31 7.00
C ILE A 245 4.93 8.15 6.53
N SER A 246 4.66 8.64 5.32
CA SER A 246 3.34 8.59 4.69
C SER A 246 3.46 8.21 3.22
N ALA A 247 2.33 8.00 2.55
CA ALA A 247 2.30 7.81 1.12
C ALA A 247 1.18 8.62 0.46
N GLN A 248 1.44 9.06 -0.77
CA GLN A 248 0.49 9.72 -1.64
C GLN A 248 0.31 8.94 -2.96
N GLN A 249 -0.79 9.16 -3.67
CA GLN A 249 -1.14 8.41 -4.88
C GLN A 249 -0.12 8.56 -6.01
N SER A 250 0.43 9.75 -6.20
CA SER A 250 1.54 10.01 -7.11
C SER A 250 2.19 11.35 -6.79
N LYS A 251 3.22 11.75 -7.52
CA LYS A 251 3.83 13.09 -7.37
C LYS A 251 2.83 14.23 -7.60
N ASN A 252 1.90 14.00 -8.52
CA ASN A 252 0.91 14.99 -8.95
C ASN A 252 -0.44 14.82 -8.21
N ASN A 253 -0.56 13.77 -7.39
CA ASN A 253 -1.76 13.47 -6.64
C ASN A 253 -1.42 13.24 -5.15
N THR A 254 -1.63 14.30 -4.36
CA THR A 254 -1.30 14.35 -2.92
C THR A 254 -2.30 13.62 -2.03
N THR A 255 -3.33 13.00 -2.60
CA THR A 255 -4.29 12.19 -1.85
C THR A 255 -3.57 10.98 -1.25
N TYR A 256 -3.98 10.54 -0.06
CA TYR A 256 -3.28 9.48 0.67
C TYR A 256 -3.31 8.15 -0.10
N ALA A 257 -2.16 7.49 -0.18
CA ALA A 257 -2.06 6.08 -0.50
C ALA A 257 -1.91 5.25 0.78
N SER A 258 -2.40 4.01 0.76
CA SER A 258 -2.17 3.09 1.88
C SER A 258 -0.68 2.80 2.00
N ILE A 259 -0.19 2.64 3.23
CA ILE A 259 1.21 2.28 3.49
C ILE A 259 1.27 1.31 4.68
N GLU A 260 2.02 0.24 4.52
CA GLU A 260 2.21 -0.78 5.55
C GLU A 260 3.69 -1.17 5.68
N ALA A 261 4.10 -1.60 6.87
CA ALA A 261 5.41 -2.18 7.09
C ALA A 261 5.38 -3.68 6.75
N THR A 262 5.57 -4.00 5.46
CA THR A 262 5.66 -5.38 4.95
C THR A 262 6.77 -6.22 5.58
N SER A 263 7.81 -5.58 6.12
CA SER A 263 8.82 -6.23 6.97
C SER A 263 9.24 -5.27 8.08
N ASN A 264 9.06 -5.67 9.33
CA ASN A 264 9.54 -4.93 10.51
C ASN A 264 10.10 -5.92 11.56
N PRO A 265 11.38 -6.29 11.47
CA PRO A 265 12.03 -7.17 12.43
C PRO A 265 12.62 -6.40 13.63
N VAL A 266 12.34 -5.10 13.77
CA VAL A 266 12.99 -4.25 14.77
C VAL A 266 12.64 -4.72 16.18
N ASN A 267 13.68 -5.10 16.93
CA ASN A 267 13.61 -5.32 18.37
C ASN A 267 14.57 -4.34 19.05
N THR A 268 14.01 -3.31 19.68
CA THR A 268 14.78 -2.22 20.30
C THR A 268 15.51 -2.66 21.57
N SER A 269 15.22 -3.84 22.13
CA SER A 269 15.97 -4.39 23.27
C SER A 269 17.34 -4.96 22.88
N GLU A 270 17.58 -5.21 21.58
CA GLU A 270 18.84 -5.79 21.10
C GLU A 270 19.86 -4.69 20.77
N ALA A 271 20.57 -4.23 21.81
CA ALA A 271 21.57 -3.17 21.72
C ALA A 271 22.64 -3.45 20.65
N GLY A 272 22.93 -2.44 19.82
CA GLY A 272 23.97 -2.52 18.77
C GLY A 272 23.56 -3.31 17.53
N ARG A 273 22.36 -3.91 17.53
CA ARG A 273 21.83 -4.57 16.34
C ARG A 273 21.23 -3.55 15.39
N TYR A 274 21.26 -3.87 14.10
CA TYR A 274 20.55 -3.11 13.08
C TYR A 274 19.57 -3.98 12.31
N TYR A 275 18.53 -3.34 11.78
CA TYR A 275 17.39 -3.98 11.15
C TYR A 275 17.02 -3.27 9.85
N ASN A 276 16.52 -4.03 8.89
CA ASN A 276 15.91 -3.48 7.66
C ASN A 276 14.40 -3.44 7.84
N VAL A 277 13.81 -2.26 7.69
CA VAL A 277 12.36 -2.06 7.67
C VAL A 277 11.94 -1.79 6.24
N THR A 278 11.06 -2.63 5.70
CA THR A 278 10.53 -2.46 4.34
C THR A 278 9.07 -2.06 4.41
N LEU A 279 8.78 -0.89 3.86
CA LEU A 279 7.45 -0.34 3.70
C LEU A 279 6.96 -0.57 2.28
N THR A 280 5.67 -0.86 2.14
CA THR A 280 5.00 -0.93 0.84
C THR A 280 3.82 0.03 0.85
N ALA A 281 3.87 1.01 -0.05
CA ALA A 281 2.73 1.86 -0.36
C ALA A 281 1.92 1.23 -1.49
N THR A 282 0.58 1.20 -1.34
CA THR A 282 -0.35 0.73 -2.38
C THR A 282 -1.31 1.85 -2.74
N GLY A 283 -1.27 2.27 -4.00
CA GLY A 283 -2.18 3.27 -4.57
C GLY A 283 -3.55 2.66 -4.89
N MET A 284 -4.53 3.50 -5.22
CA MET A 284 -5.92 3.10 -5.50
C MET A 284 -6.05 2.12 -6.67
N THR A 285 -5.07 2.09 -7.58
CA THR A 285 -5.01 1.17 -8.73
C THR A 285 -4.38 -0.18 -8.40
N GLY A 286 -3.98 -0.41 -7.15
CA GLY A 286 -3.26 -1.60 -6.74
C GLY A 286 -1.77 -1.59 -7.10
N LYS A 287 -1.28 -0.54 -7.77
CA LYS A 287 0.15 -0.32 -7.99
C LYS A 287 0.87 -0.09 -6.67
N LYS A 288 2.11 -0.57 -6.59
CA LYS A 288 2.90 -0.59 -5.36
C LYS A 288 4.24 0.12 -5.53
N THR A 289 4.68 0.76 -4.47
CA THR A 289 6.03 1.30 -4.31
C THR A 289 6.59 0.83 -2.99
N THR A 290 7.83 0.37 -2.98
CA THR A 290 8.51 -0.08 -1.76
C THR A 290 9.61 0.88 -1.37
N ALA A 291 9.75 1.13 -0.07
CA ALA A 291 10.92 1.80 0.49
C ALA A 291 11.51 0.98 1.64
N THR A 292 12.82 0.85 1.69
CA THR A 292 13.55 0.21 2.78
C THR A 292 14.48 1.20 3.46
N TYR A 293 14.30 1.39 4.75
CA TYR A 293 15.23 2.12 5.61
C TYR A 293 15.80 1.18 6.67
N MET A 294 16.86 1.62 7.32
CA MET A 294 17.52 0.86 8.36
C MET A 294 17.37 1.53 9.72
N VAL A 295 17.28 0.70 10.74
CA VAL A 295 17.27 1.13 12.14
C VAL A 295 18.50 0.56 12.80
N LEU A 296 19.32 1.43 13.40
CA LEU A 296 20.44 1.04 14.25
C LEU A 296 20.06 1.26 15.71
N ILE A 297 20.10 0.21 16.53
CA ILE A 297 19.85 0.32 17.97
C ILE A 297 21.15 0.72 18.67
N THR A 298 21.09 1.77 19.51
CA THR A 298 22.28 2.21 20.26
C THR A 298 22.82 1.09 21.17
N SER A 299 24.12 1.17 21.48
CA SER A 299 24.79 0.20 22.35
C SER A 299 25.77 0.90 23.29
N SER A 300 26.04 0.26 24.43
CA SER A 300 27.18 0.55 25.30
C SER A 300 28.46 -0.17 24.85
N GLN A 301 28.33 -1.18 23.99
CA GLN A 301 29.46 -1.94 23.44
C GLN A 301 29.95 -1.36 22.11
N LYS A 302 31.13 -1.82 21.67
CA LYS A 302 31.66 -1.45 20.36
C LYS A 302 30.78 -2.01 19.24
N GLN A 303 30.67 -1.22 18.17
CA GLN A 303 29.99 -1.58 16.94
C GLN A 303 31.00 -1.58 15.79
N THR A 304 30.83 -2.53 14.88
CA THR A 304 31.67 -2.66 13.69
C THR A 304 31.29 -1.63 12.65
N LEU A 305 32.31 -1.00 12.07
CA LEU A 305 32.20 -0.10 10.94
C LEU A 305 32.31 -0.86 9.62
N TYR A 306 31.52 -0.45 8.64
CA TYR A 306 31.46 -1.01 7.30
C TYR A 306 31.76 0.07 6.27
N ALA A 307 32.76 -0.19 5.42
CA ALA A 307 33.14 0.72 4.34
C ALA A 307 32.17 0.66 3.16
N ASN A 308 31.34 -0.39 3.09
CA ASN A 308 30.26 -0.54 2.11
C ASN A 308 30.71 -0.29 0.65
N GLY A 309 31.89 -0.81 0.29
CA GLY A 309 32.48 -0.69 -1.04
C GLY A 309 33.46 0.48 -1.22
N ALA A 310 33.60 1.36 -0.23
CA ALA A 310 34.65 2.37 -0.21
C ALA A 310 36.01 1.80 0.25
N SER A 311 37.11 2.48 -0.10
CA SER A 311 38.46 2.11 0.35
C SER A 311 38.71 2.43 1.83
N SER A 312 38.00 3.41 2.39
CA SER A 312 38.03 3.77 3.80
C SER A 312 36.74 4.49 4.21
N ILE A 313 36.57 4.68 5.52
CA ILE A 313 35.43 5.35 6.13
C ILE A 313 35.89 6.72 6.60
N THR A 314 35.45 7.77 5.91
CA THR A 314 35.75 9.15 6.28
C THR A 314 35.17 9.49 7.65
N THR A 315 35.98 10.14 8.49
CA THR A 315 35.50 10.76 9.72
C THR A 315 35.27 12.25 9.52
N TYR A 316 34.37 12.83 10.30
CA TYR A 316 33.95 14.22 10.20
C TYR A 316 34.00 14.91 11.56
N SER A 317 34.21 16.21 11.53
CA SER A 317 33.99 17.14 12.65
C SER A 317 32.78 18.01 12.32
N ILE A 318 31.85 18.18 13.27
CA ILE A 318 30.60 18.90 13.03
C ILE A 318 30.48 20.10 13.98
N TYR A 319 30.36 21.31 13.40
CA TYR A 319 30.23 22.58 14.13
C TYR A 319 28.95 23.30 13.68
N GLY A 320 27.88 23.19 14.47
CA GLY A 320 26.56 23.66 14.06
C GLY A 320 26.11 22.96 12.76
N PRO A 321 25.76 23.70 11.69
CA PRO A 321 25.39 23.12 10.39
C PRO A 321 26.60 22.73 9.52
N ASN A 322 27.84 23.06 9.93
CA ASN A 322 29.03 22.82 9.12
C ASN A 322 29.60 21.42 9.36
N VAL A 323 29.82 20.67 8.27
CA VAL A 323 30.41 19.32 8.29
C VAL A 323 31.78 19.39 7.61
N LEU A 324 32.84 19.09 8.35
CA LEU A 324 34.22 19.11 7.87
C LEU A 324 34.78 17.69 7.87
N SER A 325 35.30 17.21 6.73
CA SER A 325 35.98 15.91 6.67
C SER A 325 37.36 15.99 7.32
N ASN A 326 37.72 14.99 8.12
CA ASN A 326 39.02 14.89 8.74
C ASN A 326 39.99 14.09 7.85
N ALA A 327 41.30 14.29 8.04
CA ALA A 327 42.34 13.50 7.37
C ALA A 327 42.40 12.05 7.88
N THR A 328 42.00 11.81 9.13
CA THR A 328 41.95 10.47 9.72
C THR A 328 40.68 9.73 9.28
N THR A 329 40.85 8.47 8.89
CA THR A 329 39.77 7.59 8.43
C THR A 329 39.79 6.28 9.20
N PHE A 330 38.65 5.61 9.26
CA PHE A 330 38.56 4.23 9.74
C PHE A 330 38.65 3.26 8.55
N LYS A 331 39.00 2.01 8.85
CA LYS A 331 39.00 0.89 7.90
C LYS A 331 37.73 0.07 8.02
N ASP A 332 37.44 -0.71 6.98
CA ASP A 332 36.40 -1.72 7.04
C ASP A 332 36.71 -2.73 8.17
N GLY A 333 35.71 -3.04 9.00
CA GLY A 333 35.86 -3.93 10.14
C GLY A 333 36.36 -3.26 11.43
N ASP A 334 36.77 -1.99 11.41
CA ASP A 334 37.13 -1.26 12.64
C ASP A 334 35.96 -1.23 13.62
N GLN A 335 36.26 -1.20 14.92
CA GLN A 335 35.24 -1.20 15.96
C GLN A 335 35.30 0.06 16.82
N VAL A 336 34.15 0.72 16.98
CA VAL A 336 34.02 1.99 17.73
C VAL A 336 32.86 1.95 18.70
N TYR A 337 32.96 2.70 19.79
CA TYR A 337 31.79 3.06 20.59
C TYR A 337 30.99 4.13 19.85
N VAL A 338 29.69 3.91 19.75
CA VAL A 338 28.75 4.85 19.12
C VAL A 338 28.05 5.61 20.22
N SER A 339 28.06 6.94 20.15
CA SER A 339 27.35 7.85 21.06
C SER A 339 25.84 7.63 21.00
N ASP A 340 25.12 8.11 22.01
CA ASP A 340 23.65 8.22 21.90
C ASP A 340 23.22 9.41 21.03
N GLN A 341 24.16 10.29 20.67
CA GLN A 341 23.93 11.43 19.79
C GLN A 341 24.07 11.02 18.31
N THR A 342 23.11 11.45 17.49
CA THR A 342 23.23 11.50 16.04
C THR A 342 23.05 12.96 15.55
N LYS A 343 23.24 13.24 14.27
CA LYS A 343 22.91 14.54 13.64
C LYS A 343 22.50 14.28 12.21
N THR A 344 21.44 14.97 11.76
CA THR A 344 21.03 14.91 10.36
C THR A 344 21.30 16.26 9.71
N ILE A 345 22.31 16.32 8.83
CA ILE A 345 22.71 17.55 8.11
C ILE A 345 22.70 17.26 6.62
N ASN A 346 22.01 18.12 5.85
CA ASN A 346 21.85 17.97 4.39
C ASN A 346 21.35 16.57 3.99
N ASN A 347 20.35 16.05 4.71
CA ASN A 347 19.75 14.72 4.53
C ASN A 347 20.72 13.53 4.71
N VAL A 348 21.87 13.74 5.36
CA VAL A 348 22.80 12.69 5.76
C VAL A 348 22.78 12.57 7.28
N SER A 349 22.52 11.36 7.77
CA SER A 349 22.64 11.04 9.19
C SER A 349 24.09 10.71 9.55
N TYR A 350 24.56 11.29 10.65
CA TYR A 350 25.88 11.08 11.22
C TYR A 350 25.75 10.57 12.65
N SER A 351 26.56 9.58 13.02
CA SER A 351 26.69 9.11 14.40
C SER A 351 28.04 9.53 14.95
N GLN A 352 28.03 10.07 16.16
CA GLN A 352 29.24 10.43 16.87
C GLN A 352 29.88 9.16 17.45
N VAL A 353 31.20 9.03 17.35
CA VAL A 353 31.90 7.78 17.65
C VAL A 353 33.24 8.02 18.34
N SER A 354 33.72 7.01 19.06
CA SER A 354 35.09 6.99 19.60
C SER A 354 35.63 5.56 19.68
N PRO A 355 36.93 5.33 19.41
CA PRO A 355 37.54 4.02 19.67
C PRO A 355 37.76 3.74 21.17
N LYS A 356 37.67 4.76 22.05
CA LYS A 356 38.08 4.66 23.47
C LYS A 356 36.97 4.15 24.38
N SER A 357 35.84 4.85 24.44
CA SER A 357 34.69 4.51 25.31
C SER A 357 33.42 5.22 24.84
N LYS A 358 32.26 4.79 25.36
CA LYS A 358 30.97 5.46 25.13
C LYS A 358 30.96 6.90 25.66
N ASN A 359 31.54 7.13 26.84
CA ASN A 359 31.63 8.47 27.42
C ASN A 359 32.50 9.40 26.57
N ASP A 360 33.63 8.89 26.05
CA ASP A 360 34.48 9.66 25.13
C ASP A 360 33.74 9.91 23.81
N ALA A 361 32.99 8.94 23.28
CA ALA A 361 32.15 9.14 22.09
C ALA A 361 31.16 10.29 22.30
N ASN A 362 30.43 10.31 23.42
CA ASN A 362 29.46 11.35 23.77
C ASN A 362 30.07 12.77 23.85
N SER A 363 31.37 12.89 24.13
CA SER A 363 32.08 14.19 24.23
C SER A 363 33.02 14.50 23.06
N SER A 364 33.29 13.53 22.18
CA SER A 364 34.19 13.68 21.03
C SER A 364 33.60 14.59 19.94
N ASN A 365 34.40 15.03 18.97
CA ASN A 365 33.86 15.60 17.73
C ASN A 365 34.24 14.74 16.52
N ILE A 366 34.18 13.42 16.67
CA ILE A 366 34.45 12.46 15.61
C ILE A 366 33.13 11.84 15.20
N TRP A 367 32.74 12.04 13.95
CA TRP A 367 31.49 11.57 13.39
C TRP A 367 31.77 10.67 12.19
N VAL A 368 30.94 9.66 12.00
CA VAL A 368 30.87 8.88 10.77
C VAL A 368 29.46 8.99 10.22
N LYS A 369 29.25 8.76 8.93
CA LYS A 369 27.89 8.57 8.42
C LYS A 369 27.28 7.39 9.13
N THR A 370 26.04 7.50 9.59
CA THR A 370 25.33 6.40 10.29
C THR A 370 25.24 5.14 9.40
N SER A 371 25.21 5.32 8.08
CA SER A 371 25.30 4.24 7.09
C SER A 371 26.58 3.40 7.17
N SER A 372 27.64 3.90 7.78
CA SER A 372 28.88 3.15 8.01
C SER A 372 28.82 2.27 9.25
N LEU A 373 27.76 2.33 10.06
CA LEU A 373 27.54 1.46 11.24
C LEU A 373 26.60 0.30 10.93
N VAL A 374 26.13 0.21 9.70
CA VAL A 374 25.19 -0.81 9.27
C VAL A 374 25.61 -1.35 7.91
N LYS A 375 25.21 -2.58 7.62
CA LYS A 375 25.33 -3.15 6.29
C LYS A 375 24.01 -2.95 5.55
N PRO A 376 23.96 -2.12 4.50
CA PRO A 376 22.74 -1.96 3.72
C PRO A 376 22.22 -3.33 3.32
N ALA A 377 20.89 -3.50 3.36
CA ALA A 377 20.25 -4.64 2.73
C ALA A 377 20.87 -4.80 1.35
N ALA A 378 21.31 -6.01 0.99
CA ALA A 378 21.80 -6.25 -0.36
C ALA A 378 20.67 -5.83 -1.29
N THR A 379 20.84 -4.71 -2.01
CA THR A 379 19.86 -4.31 -3.01
C THR A 379 19.78 -5.48 -3.96
N GLU A 380 18.61 -6.12 -4.05
CA GLU A 380 18.36 -7.10 -5.09
C GLU A 380 18.55 -6.39 -6.42
N LYS A 381 19.75 -6.53 -7.00
CA LYS A 381 20.06 -5.93 -8.28
C LYS A 381 19.28 -6.69 -9.33
N GLY A 382 18.13 -6.15 -9.71
CA GLY A 382 17.34 -6.68 -10.81
C GLY A 382 18.07 -6.45 -12.14
N GLU A 383 18.07 -7.47 -13.00
CA GLU A 383 18.38 -7.34 -14.42
C GLU A 383 17.12 -7.62 -15.23
N THR A 384 16.82 -6.76 -16.19
CA THR A 384 15.68 -6.95 -17.08
C THR A 384 16.00 -8.02 -18.12
N HIS A 385 15.21 -9.08 -18.14
CA HIS A 385 15.27 -10.14 -19.15
C HIS A 385 13.91 -10.36 -19.80
N VAL A 386 13.91 -10.93 -21.00
CA VAL A 386 12.67 -11.29 -21.71
C VAL A 386 12.27 -12.70 -21.30
N VAL A 387 10.99 -12.89 -21.00
CA VAL A 387 10.40 -14.22 -20.79
C VAL A 387 10.31 -14.93 -22.15
N MET A 388 11.22 -15.87 -22.42
CA MET A 388 11.31 -16.54 -23.71
C MET A 388 10.31 -17.68 -23.86
N VAL A 389 9.75 -18.20 -22.76
CA VAL A 389 8.63 -19.15 -22.70
C VAL A 389 7.77 -18.77 -21.50
N ALA A 390 6.45 -18.69 -21.67
CA ALA A 390 5.52 -18.38 -20.58
C ALA A 390 5.88 -19.15 -19.31
N SER A 391 6.14 -18.40 -18.24
CA SER A 391 6.71 -18.95 -17.01
C SER A 391 5.72 -18.86 -15.89
N ARG A 392 5.42 -19.99 -15.26
CA ARG A 392 4.72 -20.01 -13.97
C ARG A 392 5.53 -19.25 -12.92
N ALA A 393 4.84 -18.53 -12.03
CA ALA A 393 5.41 -18.00 -10.81
C ALA A 393 5.36 -19.08 -9.71
N TYR A 394 6.50 -19.31 -9.06
CA TYR A 394 6.62 -20.28 -7.97
C TYR A 394 6.98 -19.59 -6.66
N ASP A 395 6.62 -20.19 -5.53
CA ASP A 395 7.16 -19.80 -4.23
C ASP A 395 8.58 -20.38 -4.01
N LYS A 396 9.18 -20.04 -2.87
CA LYS A 396 10.51 -20.53 -2.45
C LYS A 396 10.63 -22.05 -2.32
N ASN A 397 9.50 -22.77 -2.21
CA ASN A 397 9.43 -24.22 -2.09
C ASN A 397 9.14 -24.90 -3.44
N GLY A 398 8.94 -24.12 -4.51
CA GLY A 398 8.65 -24.61 -5.85
C GLY A 398 7.17 -24.93 -6.08
N LYS A 399 6.26 -24.44 -5.23
CA LYS A 399 4.81 -24.53 -5.43
C LYS A 399 4.33 -23.42 -6.36
N TYR A 400 3.40 -23.74 -7.24
CA TYR A 400 2.80 -22.77 -8.17
C TYR A 400 1.90 -21.76 -7.43
N LEU A 401 2.07 -20.46 -7.74
CA LEU A 401 1.36 -19.35 -7.10
C LEU A 401 0.02 -18.97 -7.75
N GLY A 402 -0.33 -19.55 -8.91
CA GLY A 402 -1.62 -19.31 -9.56
C GLY A 402 -1.58 -18.31 -10.73
N HIS A 403 -0.46 -17.64 -10.99
CA HIS A 403 -0.30 -16.73 -12.15
C HIS A 403 0.95 -17.05 -12.97
N MET A 404 1.01 -16.50 -14.19
CA MET A 404 2.10 -16.70 -15.13
C MET A 404 2.67 -15.35 -15.60
N TYR A 405 3.94 -15.37 -15.98
CA TYR A 405 4.57 -14.34 -16.78
C TYR A 405 4.46 -14.73 -18.25
N ASP A 406 3.88 -13.83 -19.04
CA ASP A 406 3.59 -14.09 -20.44
C ASP A 406 4.86 -14.19 -21.29
N THR A 407 4.76 -14.87 -22.42
CA THR A 407 5.88 -14.96 -23.36
C THR A 407 6.14 -13.59 -23.99
N TYR A 408 7.41 -13.24 -24.17
CA TYR A 408 7.90 -12.01 -24.80
C TYR A 408 7.70 -10.73 -24.00
N THR A 409 7.26 -10.81 -22.75
CA THR A 409 7.26 -9.69 -21.80
C THR A 409 8.61 -9.55 -21.09
N ASN A 410 8.90 -8.37 -20.59
CA ASN A 410 10.06 -8.12 -19.74
C ASN A 410 9.76 -8.52 -18.29
N ILE A 411 10.77 -9.02 -17.61
CA ILE A 411 10.77 -9.32 -16.18
C ILE A 411 12.12 -8.95 -15.59
N ASP A 412 12.10 -8.34 -14.41
CA ASP A 412 13.33 -8.06 -13.66
C ASP A 412 13.62 -9.24 -12.74
N ILE A 413 14.80 -9.85 -12.91
CA ILE A 413 15.24 -11.00 -12.11
C ILE A 413 16.50 -10.65 -11.33
N VAL A 414 16.66 -11.26 -10.16
CA VAL A 414 17.94 -11.24 -9.46
C VAL A 414 18.89 -12.22 -10.18
N PRO A 415 20.07 -11.79 -10.68
CA PRO A 415 20.97 -12.60 -11.50
C PRO A 415 21.76 -13.64 -10.67
N GLN A 416 21.11 -14.24 -9.67
CA GLN A 416 21.59 -15.35 -8.88
C GLN A 416 20.70 -16.55 -9.14
N VAL A 417 21.30 -17.64 -9.63
CA VAL A 417 20.58 -18.90 -9.85
C VAL A 417 20.38 -19.61 -8.51
N VAL A 418 19.13 -19.95 -8.19
CA VAL A 418 18.77 -20.78 -7.03
C VAL A 418 18.28 -22.15 -7.49
N THR A 419 18.50 -23.18 -6.67
CA THR A 419 18.03 -24.53 -6.95
C THR A 419 16.91 -24.91 -5.98
N ILE A 420 15.74 -25.25 -6.52
CA ILE A 420 14.56 -25.66 -5.75
C ILE A 420 14.09 -27.01 -6.32
N ASN A 421 14.08 -28.07 -5.50
CA ASN A 421 13.68 -29.42 -5.91
C ASN A 421 14.39 -29.91 -7.19
N GLY A 422 15.72 -29.71 -7.25
CA GLY A 422 16.56 -30.14 -8.39
C GLY A 422 16.37 -29.33 -9.69
N LYS A 423 15.65 -28.21 -9.64
CA LYS A 423 15.41 -27.33 -10.80
C LYS A 423 15.97 -25.94 -10.50
N THR A 424 16.44 -25.26 -11.54
CA THR A 424 17.04 -23.94 -11.42
C THR A 424 16.03 -22.81 -11.66
N TYR A 425 16.08 -21.79 -10.81
CA TYR A 425 15.22 -20.61 -10.85
C TYR A 425 16.02 -19.33 -10.69
N TYR A 426 15.42 -18.23 -11.13
CA TYR A 426 15.76 -16.88 -10.66
C TYR A 426 14.65 -16.40 -9.74
N LYS A 427 15.02 -15.63 -8.71
CA LYS A 427 14.07 -14.81 -7.97
C LYS A 427 13.67 -13.62 -8.84
N VAL A 428 12.40 -13.26 -8.83
CA VAL A 428 11.90 -12.03 -9.46
C VAL A 428 12.25 -10.86 -8.54
N ALA A 429 12.91 -9.84 -9.07
CA ALA A 429 13.40 -8.73 -8.26
C ALA A 429 12.23 -8.02 -7.55
N GLY A 430 12.37 -7.79 -6.24
CA GLY A 430 11.34 -7.10 -5.44
C GLY A 430 10.08 -7.92 -5.20
N LYS A 431 10.08 -9.24 -5.49
CA LYS A 431 8.97 -10.16 -5.22
C LYS A 431 9.49 -11.47 -4.65
N ASP A 432 8.72 -12.11 -3.77
CA ASP A 432 9.01 -13.48 -3.31
C ASP A 432 8.49 -14.55 -4.27
N GLU A 433 8.77 -14.34 -5.55
CA GLU A 433 8.37 -15.21 -6.65
C GLU A 433 9.60 -15.72 -7.41
N TYR A 434 9.50 -16.92 -7.96
CA TYR A 434 10.59 -17.59 -8.66
C TYR A 434 10.14 -18.03 -10.05
N VAL A 435 11.01 -17.85 -11.05
CA VAL A 435 10.79 -18.23 -12.45
C VAL A 435 11.91 -19.15 -12.92
N ARG A 436 11.61 -20.11 -13.80
CA ARG A 436 12.61 -21.11 -14.23
C ARG A 436 13.67 -20.46 -15.10
N VAL A 437 14.95 -20.75 -14.82
CA VAL A 437 16.09 -20.28 -15.64
C VAL A 437 15.88 -20.67 -17.11
N THR A 438 15.39 -21.88 -17.37
CA THR A 438 15.11 -22.39 -18.72
C THR A 438 14.14 -21.52 -19.53
N ASN A 439 13.30 -20.73 -18.87
CA ASN A 439 12.29 -19.89 -19.52
C ASN A 439 12.77 -18.46 -19.75
N ILE A 440 13.81 -18.01 -19.05
CA ILE A 440 14.33 -16.64 -19.09
C ILE A 440 15.64 -16.60 -19.89
N THR A 441 16.76 -17.03 -19.28
CA THR A 441 18.08 -17.05 -19.92
C THR A 441 18.37 -18.37 -20.67
N GLY A 442 17.56 -19.40 -20.43
CA GLY A 442 17.59 -20.65 -21.18
C GLY A 442 18.67 -21.63 -20.72
N THR A 443 18.98 -22.59 -21.58
CA THR A 443 20.00 -23.61 -21.36
C THR A 443 20.90 -23.69 -22.58
N GLN A 444 22.20 -23.52 -22.37
CA GLN A 444 23.21 -23.70 -23.39
C GLN A 444 23.34 -25.19 -23.76
N ARG A 445 23.14 -25.52 -25.04
CA ARG A 445 23.25 -26.89 -25.56
C ARG A 445 24.18 -26.92 -26.76
N LYS A 446 25.09 -27.89 -26.78
CA LYS A 446 26.01 -28.11 -27.91
C LYS A 446 25.33 -28.95 -28.99
N LEU A 447 25.52 -28.60 -30.25
CA LEU A 447 25.02 -29.37 -31.38
C LEU A 447 25.90 -30.58 -31.68
N ARG A 448 25.27 -31.75 -31.86
CA ARG A 448 25.92 -32.98 -32.35
C ARG A 448 25.85 -33.15 -33.87
N HIS A 449 24.91 -32.46 -34.53
CA HIS A 449 24.78 -32.41 -35.99
C HIS A 449 24.56 -30.98 -36.48
N ASN A 450 24.88 -30.74 -37.76
CA ASN A 450 24.49 -29.52 -38.46
C ASN A 450 22.96 -29.36 -38.45
N ALA A 451 22.47 -28.16 -38.14
CA ALA A 451 21.06 -27.91 -37.92
C ALA A 451 20.55 -26.71 -38.72
N TYR A 452 19.37 -26.86 -39.33
CA TYR A 452 18.60 -25.72 -39.83
C TYR A 452 17.70 -25.14 -38.73
N ILE A 453 17.38 -23.86 -38.85
CA ILE A 453 16.42 -23.16 -37.99
C ILE A 453 15.05 -23.18 -38.67
N TYR A 454 14.03 -23.56 -37.91
CA TYR A 454 12.67 -23.80 -38.39
C TYR A 454 11.69 -22.78 -37.82
N TRP A 455 10.77 -22.34 -38.67
CA TRP A 455 9.61 -21.55 -38.28
C TRP A 455 8.44 -22.46 -37.88
N SER A 456 8.29 -23.59 -38.60
CA SER A 456 7.26 -24.60 -38.39
C SER A 456 7.78 -26.00 -38.74
N SER A 457 6.95 -27.04 -38.66
CA SER A 457 7.30 -28.42 -39.03
C SER A 457 7.78 -28.60 -40.47
N TYR A 458 7.41 -27.69 -41.38
CA TYR A 458 7.62 -27.84 -42.83
C TYR A 458 8.43 -26.68 -43.42
N ARG A 459 8.58 -25.57 -42.70
CA ARG A 459 9.20 -24.34 -43.20
C ARG A 459 10.41 -23.93 -42.36
N ARG A 460 11.53 -23.65 -43.03
CA ARG A 460 12.72 -23.03 -42.44
C ARG A 460 12.45 -21.56 -42.14
N THR A 461 13.07 -21.02 -41.10
CA THR A 461 12.95 -19.59 -40.77
C THR A 461 13.63 -18.76 -41.86
N PRO A 462 12.91 -17.86 -42.55
CA PRO A 462 13.50 -17.01 -43.59
C PRO A 462 14.67 -16.18 -43.05
N GLY A 463 15.67 -15.91 -43.89
CA GLY A 463 16.83 -15.08 -43.52
C GLY A 463 17.76 -15.72 -42.48
N THR A 464 17.60 -17.02 -42.17
CA THR A 464 18.48 -17.73 -41.23
C THR A 464 19.31 -18.80 -41.93
N GLY A 465 20.58 -18.90 -41.53
CA GLY A 465 21.51 -19.91 -42.01
C GLY A 465 21.42 -21.25 -41.26
N LYS A 466 22.38 -22.12 -41.55
CA LYS A 466 22.63 -23.35 -40.81
C LYS A 466 23.49 -23.05 -39.58
N VAL A 467 23.22 -23.73 -38.48
CA VAL A 467 24.07 -23.76 -37.29
C VAL A 467 24.89 -25.04 -37.33
N TYR A 468 26.20 -24.94 -37.10
CA TYR A 468 27.14 -26.02 -37.35
C TYR A 468 27.33 -26.93 -36.12
N ARG A 469 27.67 -28.19 -36.36
CA ARG A 469 28.06 -29.15 -35.33
C ARG A 469 29.14 -28.55 -34.43
N GLY A 470 29.01 -28.77 -33.13
CA GLY A 470 29.94 -28.25 -32.12
C GLY A 470 29.61 -26.84 -31.63
N GLN A 471 28.77 -26.07 -32.32
CA GLN A 471 28.32 -24.77 -31.82
C GLN A 471 27.34 -24.94 -30.65
N THR A 472 27.41 -24.00 -29.71
CA THR A 472 26.50 -23.92 -28.56
C THR A 472 25.32 -23.00 -28.91
N VAL A 473 24.11 -23.46 -28.63
CA VAL A 473 22.87 -22.70 -28.84
C VAL A 473 22.10 -22.64 -27.53
N THR A 474 21.62 -21.46 -27.16
CA THR A 474 20.69 -21.30 -26.04
C THR A 474 19.30 -21.78 -26.46
N THR A 475 18.79 -22.76 -25.71
CA THR A 475 17.44 -23.32 -25.85
C THR A 475 16.56 -22.88 -24.69
N TYR A 476 15.26 -22.67 -24.95
CA TYR A 476 14.32 -22.25 -23.91
C TYR A 476 13.21 -23.28 -23.69
N GLY A 477 12.86 -23.45 -22.42
CA GLY A 477 11.80 -24.33 -21.94
C GLY A 477 11.99 -25.80 -22.31
N ALA A 478 10.88 -26.54 -22.27
CA ALA A 478 10.82 -27.91 -22.78
C ALA A 478 10.77 -27.92 -24.32
N SER A 479 11.16 -29.05 -24.93
CA SER A 479 10.99 -29.21 -26.37
C SER A 479 9.52 -29.39 -26.74
N TYR A 480 9.12 -28.81 -27.86
CA TYR A 480 7.78 -28.86 -28.44
C TYR A 480 7.66 -30.00 -29.44
N ARG A 481 6.56 -30.74 -29.43
CA ARG A 481 6.22 -31.66 -30.52
C ARG A 481 5.52 -30.89 -31.63
N PHE A 482 6.13 -30.85 -32.81
CA PHE A 482 5.54 -30.21 -33.98
C PHE A 482 4.60 -31.18 -34.71
N ARG A 483 3.81 -30.69 -35.69
CA ARG A 483 2.81 -31.52 -36.40
C ARG A 483 3.44 -32.73 -37.11
N ASN A 484 4.71 -32.66 -37.49
CA ASN A 484 5.46 -33.77 -38.08
C ASN A 484 5.94 -34.82 -37.06
N GLY A 485 5.46 -34.79 -35.82
CA GLY A 485 5.81 -35.73 -34.74
C GLY A 485 7.19 -35.50 -34.12
N LYS A 486 8.05 -34.66 -34.72
CA LYS A 486 9.42 -34.41 -34.24
C LYS A 486 9.44 -33.35 -33.14
N ARG A 487 10.43 -33.46 -32.25
CA ARG A 487 10.63 -32.53 -31.13
C ARG A 487 11.59 -31.41 -31.50
N TYR A 488 11.28 -30.18 -31.07
CA TYR A 488 12.06 -28.98 -31.36
C TYR A 488 12.23 -28.12 -30.12
N TYR A 489 13.40 -27.53 -29.94
CA TYR A 489 13.62 -26.50 -28.93
C TYR A 489 13.43 -25.11 -29.53
N ARG A 490 12.78 -24.21 -28.78
CA ARG A 490 12.84 -22.76 -29.05
C ARG A 490 14.26 -22.28 -28.77
N ILE A 491 14.80 -21.39 -29.61
CA ILE A 491 16.18 -20.89 -29.47
C ILE A 491 16.25 -19.37 -29.38
N SER A 492 17.45 -18.83 -29.09
CA SER A 492 17.72 -17.39 -29.02
C SER A 492 17.20 -16.61 -30.23
N GLY A 493 16.62 -15.44 -29.96
CA GLY A 493 16.01 -14.56 -30.97
C GLY A 493 14.65 -15.01 -31.51
N CYS A 494 14.01 -16.02 -30.94
CA CYS A 494 12.64 -16.39 -31.32
C CYS A 494 11.64 -15.31 -30.85
N ARG A 495 10.77 -14.84 -31.75
CA ARG A 495 9.64 -13.92 -31.49
C ARG A 495 8.40 -14.40 -32.27
N ASP A 496 7.24 -13.77 -32.09
CA ASP A 496 6.00 -14.15 -32.79
C ASP A 496 6.11 -14.02 -34.32
N ASN A 497 6.72 -12.93 -34.78
CA ASN A 497 7.01 -12.65 -36.18
C ASN A 497 8.39 -13.20 -36.64
N ASN A 498 9.10 -13.92 -35.78
CA ASN A 498 10.39 -14.53 -36.10
C ASN A 498 10.57 -15.83 -35.33
N LYS A 499 9.81 -16.86 -35.73
CA LYS A 499 9.84 -18.17 -35.06
C LYS A 499 11.16 -18.86 -35.35
N ARG A 500 11.89 -19.25 -34.30
CA ARG A 500 13.21 -19.91 -34.41
C ARG A 500 13.24 -21.17 -33.54
N TYR A 501 13.33 -22.32 -34.21
CA TYR A 501 13.35 -23.62 -33.57
C TYR A 501 14.41 -24.55 -34.18
N ILE A 502 15.07 -25.37 -33.36
CA ILE A 502 15.98 -26.42 -33.83
C ILE A 502 15.49 -27.78 -33.33
N LYS A 503 15.60 -28.82 -34.16
CA LYS A 503 15.25 -30.19 -33.79
C LYS A 503 16.03 -30.63 -32.55
N ALA A 504 15.33 -31.18 -31.55
CA ALA A 504 15.91 -31.65 -30.30
C ALA A 504 16.98 -32.72 -30.52
N VAL A 505 16.76 -33.60 -31.52
CA VAL A 505 17.72 -34.64 -31.95
C VAL A 505 19.00 -34.09 -32.59
N ASN A 506 19.20 -32.78 -32.68
CA ASN A 506 20.47 -32.23 -33.15
C ASN A 506 21.40 -31.81 -32.01
N PHE A 507 20.95 -31.87 -30.75
CA PHE A 507 21.73 -31.51 -29.55
C PHE A 507 22.25 -32.75 -28.81
N TYR A 508 23.30 -32.63 -28.00
CA TYR A 508 23.69 -33.69 -27.06
C TYR A 508 22.65 -33.92 -25.96
#